data_AF-A0A918KB98-F1
#
_entry.id   AF-A0A918KB98-F1
#
_cell.length_a   1.000
_cell.length_b   1.000
_cell.length_c   1.000
_cell.angle_alpha   90.00
_cell.angle_beta   90.00
_cell.angle_gamma   90.00
#
_symmetry.space_group_name_H-M   'P 1'
#
loop_
_entity.id
_entity.type
_entity.pdbx_description
1 polymer ?
#
loop_
_entity_poly.entity_id
_entity_poly.type
_entity_poly.pdbx_seq_one_letter_code
_entity_poly.pdbx_strand_id
1 'polypeptide(L)'
;MPRDSGHRTGNLHRPKRYSRRLRRVFYLSAQTSIIHDGPNREYYLKKRGEGCKHVQAVVALARRRANVLWALLRDNRVFTPAPPAQPARLNSTSRH
;
A
#
# COMPACT_ATOMS: atom_id res chain seq x y z
N MET A 1 15.70 -25.93 -20.90
CA MET A 1 15.32 -25.42 -19.56
C MET A 1 13.83 -25.64 -19.35
N PRO A 2 13.38 -26.64 -18.58
CA PRO A 2 11.96 -26.92 -18.45
C PRO A 2 11.26 -25.81 -17.66
N ARG A 3 10.17 -25.29 -18.23
CA ARG A 3 9.22 -24.37 -17.60
C ARG A 3 8.43 -25.13 -16.54
N ASP A 4 8.78 -24.94 -15.28
CA ASP A 4 7.94 -25.38 -14.18
C ASP A 4 6.84 -24.33 -13.95
N SER A 5 5.83 -24.34 -14.82
CA SER A 5 4.53 -23.76 -14.52
C SER A 5 3.62 -24.86 -13.98
N GLY A 6 4.01 -25.47 -12.87
CA GLY A 6 3.14 -26.33 -12.09
C GLY A 6 1.80 -25.63 -11.83
N HIS A 7 0.75 -26.14 -12.46
CA HIS A 7 -0.62 -25.74 -12.18
C HIS A 7 -0.89 -26.15 -10.73
N ARG A 8 -0.91 -25.18 -9.79
CA ARG A 8 -1.27 -25.45 -8.39
C ARG A 8 -2.77 -25.73 -8.29
N THR A 9 -3.19 -26.93 -8.68
CA THR A 9 -4.49 -27.51 -8.35
C THR A 9 -4.33 -28.27 -7.03
N GLY A 10 -4.53 -27.55 -5.93
CA GLY A 10 -4.36 -28.13 -4.59
C GLY A 10 -4.28 -27.08 -3.50
N ASN A 11 -5.38 -26.37 -3.27
CA ASN A 11 -5.66 -25.63 -2.02
C ASN A 11 -7.15 -25.27 -2.01
N LEU A 12 -8.02 -26.26 -1.75
CA LEU A 12 -9.45 -26.04 -1.52
C LEU A 12 -9.72 -25.34 -0.16
N HIS A 13 -8.67 -25.03 0.59
CA HIS A 13 -8.73 -24.12 1.72
C HIS A 13 -8.49 -22.69 1.25
N ARG A 14 -9.55 -21.88 1.28
CA ARG A 14 -9.45 -20.44 1.02
C ARG A 14 -8.45 -19.85 2.04
N PRO A 15 -7.28 -19.33 1.60
CA PRO A 15 -6.33 -18.75 2.53
C PRO A 15 -6.98 -17.58 3.28
N LYS A 16 -7.18 -17.75 4.60
CA LYS A 16 -7.77 -16.74 5.50
C LYS A 16 -6.80 -15.62 5.89
N ARG A 17 -5.53 -15.68 5.44
CA ARG A 17 -4.48 -14.71 5.82
C ARG A 17 -4.77 -13.26 5.38
N TYR A 18 -5.64 -13.05 4.39
CA TYR A 18 -6.02 -11.70 3.95
C TYR A 18 -7.41 -11.67 3.30
N SER A 19 -8.09 -10.54 3.41
CA SER A 19 -9.35 -10.29 2.70
C SER A 19 -9.08 -9.96 1.22
N ARG A 20 -9.45 -10.89 0.32
CA ARG A 20 -9.38 -10.67 -1.14
C ARG A 20 -10.23 -9.50 -1.60
N ARG A 21 -11.40 -9.31 -0.97
CA ARG A 21 -12.32 -8.20 -1.28
C ARG A 21 -11.66 -6.86 -0.94
N LEU A 22 -11.11 -6.75 0.26
CA LEU A 22 -10.42 -5.53 0.69
C LEU A 22 -9.23 -5.21 -0.21
N ARG A 23 -8.41 -6.21 -0.54
CA ARG A 23 -7.29 -6.03 -1.47
C ARG A 23 -7.76 -5.55 -2.85
N ARG A 24 -8.86 -6.11 -3.38
CA ARG A 24 -9.42 -5.70 -4.67
C ARG A 24 -9.92 -4.25 -4.64
N VAL A 25 -10.63 -3.85 -3.58
CA VAL A 25 -11.11 -2.47 -3.40
C VAL A 25 -9.94 -1.49 -3.41
N PHE A 26 -8.88 -1.75 -2.63
CA PHE A 26 -7.70 -0.89 -2.64
C PHE A 26 -6.96 -0.87 -3.97
N TYR A 27 -6.94 -2.00 -4.69
CA TYR A 27 -6.34 -2.06 -6.02
C TYR A 27 -7.09 -1.18 -7.02
N LEU A 28 -8.41 -1.30 -7.09
CA LEU A 28 -9.25 -0.46 -7.97
C LEU A 28 -9.14 1.01 -7.60
N SER A 29 -9.20 1.31 -6.30
CA SER A 29 -9.03 2.66 -5.78
C SER A 29 -7.67 3.26 -6.17
N ALA A 30 -6.58 2.48 -6.04
CA ALA A 30 -5.25 2.91 -6.46
C ALA A 30 -5.21 3.19 -7.97
N GLN A 31 -5.83 2.33 -8.78
CA GLN A 31 -5.87 2.49 -10.23
C GLN A 31 -6.58 3.76 -10.67
N THR A 32 -7.73 4.10 -10.06
CA THR A 32 -8.43 5.36 -10.36
C THR A 32 -7.65 6.59 -9.90
N SER A 33 -6.95 6.52 -8.75
CA SER A 33 -6.17 7.66 -8.26
C SER A 33 -4.91 8.00 -9.07
N ILE A 34 -4.47 7.12 -9.96
CA ILE A 34 -3.33 7.39 -10.85
C ILE A 34 -3.76 8.24 -12.07
N ILE A 35 -5.06 8.25 -12.38
CA ILE A 35 -5.61 8.99 -13.53
C ILE A 35 -5.54 10.50 -13.29
N HIS A 36 -5.78 10.93 -12.05
CA HIS A 36 -5.73 12.34 -11.66
C HIS A 36 -4.31 12.74 -11.22
N ASP A 37 -3.91 13.97 -11.55
CA ASP A 37 -2.65 14.52 -11.07
C ASP A 37 -2.64 14.73 -9.55
N GLY A 38 -1.45 14.60 -8.95
CA GLY A 38 -1.23 14.76 -7.51
C GLY A 38 -0.33 13.69 -6.88
N PRO A 39 -0.29 13.61 -5.54
CA PRO A 39 0.74 12.87 -4.79
C PRO A 39 0.65 11.34 -4.96
N ASN A 40 -0.49 10.83 -5.43
CA ASN A 40 -0.68 9.42 -5.74
C ASN A 40 -0.05 9.05 -7.09
N ARG A 41 -0.23 9.91 -8.10
CA ARG A 41 0.32 9.74 -9.44
C ARG A 41 1.84 9.90 -9.44
N GLU A 42 2.37 10.90 -8.74
CA GLU A 42 3.81 11.10 -8.54
C GLU A 42 4.46 9.87 -7.89
N TYR A 43 3.85 9.31 -6.85
CA TYR A 43 4.36 8.10 -6.21
C TYR A 43 4.33 6.89 -7.15
N TYR A 44 3.27 6.74 -7.95
CA TYR A 44 3.20 5.69 -8.96
C TYR A 44 4.31 5.85 -10.01
N LEU A 45 4.54 7.06 -10.51
CA LEU A 45 5.60 7.36 -11.48
C LEU A 45 6.98 7.12 -10.88
N LYS A 46 7.22 7.52 -9.63
CA LYS A 46 8.44 7.18 -8.90
C LYS A 46 8.67 5.66 -8.87
N LYS A 47 7.64 4.88 -8.53
CA LYS A 47 7.73 3.41 -8.56
C LYS A 47 7.98 2.84 -9.96
N ARG A 48 7.42 3.45 -11.00
CA ARG A 48 7.73 3.09 -12.40
C ARG A 48 9.18 3.43 -12.78
N GLY A 49 9.72 4.55 -12.30
CA GLY A 49 11.12 4.96 -12.48
C GLY A 49 12.12 4.05 -11.74
N GLU A 50 11.73 3.47 -10.61
CA GLU A 50 12.49 2.43 -9.89
C GLU A 50 12.51 1.07 -10.63
N GLY A 51 11.93 0.97 -11.84
CA GLY A 51 11.89 -0.28 -12.61
C GLY A 51 10.77 -1.25 -12.22
N CYS A 52 9.87 -0.87 -11.31
CA CYS A 52 8.73 -1.73 -10.97
C CYS A 52 7.73 -1.82 -12.12
N LYS A 53 7.23 -3.04 -12.39
CA LYS A 53 6.14 -3.26 -13.37
C LYS A 53 4.87 -2.52 -12.92
N HIS A 54 3.98 -2.19 -13.87
CA HIS A 54 2.72 -1.50 -13.59
C HIS A 54 1.96 -2.11 -12.40
N VAL A 55 1.74 -3.42 -12.41
CA VAL A 55 1.02 -4.13 -11.34
C VAL A 55 1.73 -3.97 -9.98
N GLN A 56 3.06 -4.03 -9.96
CA GLN A 56 3.84 -3.85 -8.72
C GLN A 56 3.71 -2.41 -8.19
N ALA A 57 3.79 -1.42 -9.08
CA ALA A 57 3.62 0.00 -8.73
C ALA A 57 2.20 0.28 -8.20
N VAL A 58 1.15 -0.28 -8.83
CA VAL A 58 -0.24 -0.15 -8.36
C VAL A 58 -0.42 -0.84 -7.00
N VAL A 59 0.17 -2.02 -6.79
CA VAL A 59 0.11 -2.71 -5.50
C VAL A 59 0.84 -1.93 -4.41
N ALA A 60 1.98 -1.32 -4.71
CA ALA A 60 2.71 -0.46 -3.78
C ALA A 60 1.87 0.77 -3.40
N LEU A 61 1.18 1.38 -4.37
CA LEU A 61 0.28 2.50 -4.11
C LEU A 61 -0.93 2.06 -3.27
N ALA A 62 -1.56 0.93 -3.59
CA ALA A 62 -2.67 0.37 -2.82
C ALA A 62 -2.29 0.13 -1.35
N ARG A 63 -1.08 -0.37 -1.09
CA ARG A 63 -0.53 -0.53 0.27
C ARG A 63 -0.34 0.81 0.96
N ARG A 64 0.23 1.82 0.28
CA ARG A 64 0.38 3.18 0.82
C ARG A 64 -0.97 3.75 1.26
N ARG A 65 -2.01 3.60 0.42
CA ARG A 65 -3.38 4.07 0.74
C ARG A 65 -4.01 3.32 1.90
N ALA A 66 -3.82 2.01 1.99
CA ALA A 66 -4.29 1.23 3.13
C ALA A 66 -3.60 1.66 4.43
N ASN A 67 -2.30 1.96 4.40
CA ASN A 67 -1.57 2.46 5.57
C ASN A 67 -2.08 3.84 6.03
N VAL A 68 -2.40 4.74 5.09
CA VAL A 68 -3.02 6.04 5.42
C VAL A 68 -4.38 5.84 6.05
N LEU A 69 -5.26 5.02 5.46
CA LEU A 69 -6.57 4.75 6.03
C LEU A 69 -6.45 4.15 7.44
N TRP A 70 -5.56 3.18 7.63
CA TRP A 70 -5.32 2.59 8.94
C TRP A 70 -4.82 3.63 9.96
N ALA A 71 -3.96 4.56 9.56
CA ALA A 71 -3.54 5.65 10.43
C ALA A 71 -4.68 6.60 10.81
N LEU A 72 -5.55 6.97 9.85
CA LEU A 72 -6.71 7.81 10.14
C LEU A 72 -7.67 7.14 11.14
N LEU A 73 -7.92 5.84 10.96
CA LEU A 73 -8.77 5.06 11.86
C LEU A 73 -8.12 4.90 13.25
N ARG A 74 -6.81 4.68 13.31
CA ARG A 74 -6.07 4.52 14.58
C ARG A 74 -6.04 5.82 15.39
N ASP A 75 -5.81 6.94 14.71
CA ASP A 75 -5.64 8.25 15.34
C ASP A 75 -7.00 9.00 15.47
N ASN A 76 -8.11 8.34 15.09
CA ASN A 76 -9.47 8.89 15.02
C ASN A 76 -9.54 10.31 14.41
N ARG A 77 -8.86 10.49 13.27
CA ARG A 77 -8.69 11.81 12.64
C ARG A 77 -9.15 11.80 11.18
N VAL A 78 -9.57 12.97 10.71
CA VAL A 78 -9.95 13.19 9.32
C VAL A 78 -8.71 13.31 8.44
N PHE A 79 -8.84 12.93 7.16
CA PHE A 79 -7.76 13.09 6.18
C PHE A 79 -7.45 14.58 5.97
N THR A 80 -6.17 14.92 6.13
CA THR A 80 -5.62 16.22 5.75
C THR A 80 -4.53 16.02 4.70
N PRO A 81 -4.47 16.87 3.66
CA PRO A 81 -3.41 16.77 2.64
C PRO A 81 -2.03 17.12 3.22
N ALA A 82 -2.00 17.94 4.28
CA ALA A 82 -0.80 18.20 5.05
C ALA A 82 -0.35 16.93 5.80
N PRO A 83 0.96 16.60 5.78
CA PRO A 83 1.51 15.52 6.59
C PRO A 83 1.17 15.74 8.08
N PRO A 84 0.78 14.69 8.83
CA PRO A 84 0.59 14.84 10.26
C PRO A 84 1.91 15.27 10.91
N ALA A 85 1.85 16.22 11.85
CA ALA A 85 2.99 16.57 12.68
C ALA A 85 3.52 15.29 13.33
N GLN A 86 4.79 14.94 13.08
CA GLN A 86 5.39 13.75 13.68
C GLN A 86 5.35 13.95 15.20
N PRO A 87 4.79 13.00 15.99
CA PRO A 87 4.89 13.10 17.44
C PRO A 87 6.37 13.15 17.78
N ALA A 88 6.80 14.23 18.45
CA ALA A 88 8.18 14.45 18.82
C ALA A 88 8.69 13.18 19.53
N ARG A 89 9.67 12.51 18.92
CA ARG A 89 10.34 11.39 19.60
C ARG A 89 11.06 12.00 20.79
N LEU A 90 10.55 11.78 21.99
CA LEU A 90 11.24 12.11 23.22
C LEU A 90 12.47 11.19 23.30
N ASN A 91 13.63 11.74 22.95
CA ASN A 91 14.90 11.07 23.09
C ASN A 91 15.24 11.01 24.59
N SER A 92 14.80 9.96 25.29
CA SER A 92 15.23 9.68 26.67
C SER A 92 16.67 9.17 26.68
N THR A 93 17.61 10.11 26.54
CA THR A 93 19.03 9.87 26.80
C THR A 93 19.28 10.22 28.26
N SER A 94 19.05 9.28 29.17
CA SER A 94 19.55 9.37 30.54
C SER A 94 20.41 8.14 30.81
N ARG A 95 21.70 8.26 30.46
CA ARG A 95 22.75 7.47 31.11
C ARG A 95 23.13 8.22 32.37
N HIS A 96 22.85 7.63 33.51
CA HIS A 96 23.60 7.80 34.74
C HIS A 96 23.82 6.41 35.33
#